data_AF-A0A933QHY8-F1
#
_entry.id   AF-A0A933QHY8-F1
#
_cell.length_a   1.000
_cell.length_b   1.000
_cell.length_c   1.000
_cell.angle_alpha   90.00
_cell.angle_beta   90.00
_cell.angle_gamma   90.00
#
_symmetry.space_group_name_H-M   'P 1'
#
loop_
_entity.id
_entity.type
_entity.pdbx_description
1 polymer ?
#
loop_
_entity_poly.entity_id
_entity_poly.type
_entity_poly.pdbx_seq_one_letter_code
_entity_poly.pdbx_strand_id
1 'polypeptide(L)' 'MAKKITMETVMDDPRYRGYHVIVVDGKVFKARTGEEASKILDGVRIKFPKQIPEITYIPDADTLILWF' A
#
# COMPACT_ATOMS: atom_id res chain seq x y z
N MET A 1 0.22 -6.74 -23.44
CA MET A 1 -0.67 -6.61 -22.26
C MET A 1 -0.09 -5.55 -21.35
N ALA A 2 -0.87 -4.54 -20.92
CA ALA A 2 -0.38 -3.56 -19.97
C ALA A 2 -0.06 -4.27 -18.64
N LYS A 3 1.13 -4.02 -18.08
CA LYS A 3 1.57 -4.66 -16.83
C LYS A 3 0.64 -4.20 -15.71
N LYS A 4 -0.16 -5.11 -15.14
CA LYS A 4 -1.04 -4.81 -14.01
C LYS A 4 -0.16 -4.49 -12.80
N ILE A 5 -0.45 -3.40 -12.10
CA ILE A 5 0.28 -3.06 -10.87
C ILE A 5 -0.07 -4.09 -9.80
N THR A 6 0.93 -4.72 -9.20
CA THR A 6 0.84 -5.68 -8.10
C THR A 6 1.64 -5.17 -6.90
N MET A 7 1.40 -5.71 -5.70
CA MET A 7 2.18 -5.34 -4.52
C MET A 7 3.67 -5.60 -4.72
N GLU A 8 4.05 -6.71 -5.35
CA GLU A 8 5.45 -7.01 -5.69
C GLU A 8 6.10 -5.87 -6.49
N THR A 9 5.44 -5.41 -7.56
CA THR A 9 5.98 -4.31 -8.38
C THR A 9 6.06 -2.97 -7.64
N VAL A 10 5.23 -2.79 -6.62
CA VAL A 10 5.20 -1.60 -5.76
C VAL A 10 6.33 -1.65 -4.73
N MET A 11 6.60 -2.82 -4.15
CA MET A 11 7.69 -3.03 -3.19
C MET A 11 9.07 -2.83 -3.81
N ASP A 12 9.23 -3.19 -5.09
CA ASP A 12 10.47 -2.98 -5.84
C ASP A 12 10.69 -1.53 -6.28
N ASP A 13 9.68 -0.67 -6.18
CA ASP A 13 9.73 0.71 -6.65
C ASP A 13 10.09 1.69 -5.51
N PRO A 14 11.27 2.36 -5.59
CA PRO A 14 11.73 3.27 -4.54
C PRO A 14 10.78 4.42 -4.22
N ARG A 15 9.85 4.79 -5.12
CA ARG A 15 8.89 5.88 -4.93
C ARG A 15 7.85 5.61 -3.83
N TYR A 16 7.77 4.37 -3.35
CA TYR A 16 6.86 3.95 -2.30
C TYR A 16 7.54 3.70 -0.95
N ARG A 17 8.87 3.89 -0.84
CA ARG A 17 9.57 3.84 0.45
C ARG A 17 9.12 4.96 1.39
N GLY A 18 9.01 4.64 2.68
CA GLY A 18 8.49 5.52 3.71
C GLY A 18 6.97 5.75 3.62
N TYR A 19 6.22 4.84 3.00
CA TYR A 19 4.77 4.92 2.87
C TYR A 19 4.07 3.63 3.30
N HIS A 20 2.88 3.80 3.86
CA HIS A 20 1.85 2.77 3.87
C HIS A 20 1.24 2.70 2.47
N VAL A 21 1.18 1.52 1.89
CA VAL A 21 0.70 1.31 0.53
C VAL A 21 -0.46 0.32 0.54
N ILE A 22 -1.50 0.65 -0.22
CA ILE A 22 -2.68 -0.17 -0.44
C ILE A 22 -2.79 -0.42 -1.94
N VAL A 23 -2.79 -1.69 -2.35
CA VAL A 23 -2.97 -2.11 -3.75
C VAL A 23 -4.30 -2.84 -3.87
N VAL A 24 -5.13 -2.41 -4.82
CA VAL A 24 -6.41 -3.04 -5.12
C VAL A 24 -6.74 -2.84 -6.58
N ASP A 25 -7.09 -3.92 -7.28
CA ASP A 25 -7.49 -3.90 -8.69
C ASP A 25 -6.55 -3.10 -9.61
N GLY A 26 -5.23 -3.23 -9.42
CA GLY A 26 -4.22 -2.51 -10.20
C GLY A 26 -4.11 -1.01 -9.89
N LYS A 27 -4.77 -0.52 -8.85
CA LYS A 27 -4.64 0.85 -8.31
C LYS A 27 -3.80 0.84 -7.05
N VAL A 28 -3.02 1.90 -6.86
CA VAL A 28 -2.15 2.09 -5.69
C VAL A 28 -2.57 3.35 -4.97
N PHE A 29 -2.75 3.23 -3.66
CA PHE A 29 -2.95 4.34 -2.75
C PHE A 29 -1.81 4.35 -1.74
N LYS A 30 -1.35 5.53 -1.33
CA LYS A 30 -0.28 5.64 -0.33
C LYS A 30 -0.52 6.73 0.69
N ALA A 31 -0.03 6.50 1.89
CA ALA A 31 -0.15 7.40 3.06
C ALA A 31 1.17 7.44 3.83
N ARG A 32 1.48 8.56 4.48
CA ARG A 32 2.70 8.70 5.29
C ARG A 32 2.54 8.12 6.69
N THR A 33 1.31 8.06 7.19
CA THR A 33 1.00 7.54 8.53
C THR A 33 -0.01 6.39 8.48
N GLY A 34 -0.01 5.56 9.52
CA GLY A 34 -0.98 4.47 9.66
C GLY A 34 -2.42 4.97 9.79
N GLU A 35 -2.63 6.14 10.39
CA GLU A 35 -3.96 6.74 10.52
C GLU A 35 -4.54 7.16 9.16
N GLU A 36 -3.73 7.82 8.32
CA GLU A 36 -4.10 8.16 6.96
C GLU A 36 -4.37 6.90 6.12
N ALA A 37 -3.52 5.88 6.27
CA ALA A 37 -3.69 4.60 5.60
C ALA A 37 -5.02 3.93 5.97
N SER A 38 -5.41 3.98 7.26
CA SER A 38 -6.68 3.46 7.74
C SER A 38 -7.88 4.16 7.08
N LYS A 39 -7.86 5.50 7.02
CA LYS A 39 -8.91 6.29 6.36
C LYS A 39 -9.02 5.96 4.86
N ILE A 40 -7.88 5.81 4.19
CA ILE A 40 -7.85 5.39 2.78
C ILE A 40 -8.42 3.99 2.61
N LEU A 41 -8.04 3.05 3.49
CA LEU A 41 -8.50 1.67 3.45
C LEU A 41 -10.02 1.56 3.57
N ASP A 42 -10.64 2.33 4.46
CA ASP A 42 -12.10 2.36 4.60
C ASP A 42 -12.77 2.84 3.31
N GLY A 43 -12.24 3.89 2.69
CA GLY A 43 -12.71 4.36 1.39
C GLY A 43 -12.49 3.35 0.26
N VAL A 44 -11.38 2.59 0.30
CA VAL A 44 -11.08 1.52 -0.66
C VAL A 44 -12.07 0.37 -0.51
N ARG A 45 -12.38 -0.06 0.71
CA ARG A 45 -13.36 -1.14 0.97
C ARG A 45 -14.75 -0.82 0.43
N ILE A 46 -15.18 0.45 0.54
CA ILE A 46 -16.44 0.91 -0.01
C ILE A 46 -16.43 0.90 -1.55
N LYS A 47 -15.32 1.36 -2.17
CA LYS A 47 -15.19 1.47 -3.63
C LYS A 47 -14.96 0.13 -4.33
N PHE A 48 -14.35 -0.83 -3.64
CA PHE A 48 -13.95 -2.15 -4.17
C PHE A 48 -14.49 -3.28 -3.29
N PRO A 49 -15.83 -3.42 -3.14
CA PRO A 49 -16.44 -4.29 -2.13
C PRO A 49 -16.22 -5.79 -2.36
N LYS A 50 -15.78 -6.19 -3.57
CA LYS A 50 -15.54 -7.59 -3.95
C LYS A 50 -14.05 -7.94 -4.06
N GLN A 51 -13.17 -6.96 -3.84
CA GLN A 51 -11.73 -7.16 -3.94
C GLN A 51 -11.12 -7.08 -2.54
N ILE A 52 -10.08 -7.89 -2.32
CA ILE A 52 -9.30 -7.85 -1.09
C ILE A 52 -8.10 -6.94 -1.36
N PRO A 53 -7.98 -5.78 -0.68
CA PRO A 53 -6.82 -4.92 -0.81
C PRO A 53 -5.60 -5.56 -0.15
N GLU A 54 -4.45 -5.49 -0.82
CA GLU A 54 -3.15 -5.81 -0.25
C GLU A 54 -2.59 -4.55 0.42
N ILE A 55 -2.03 -4.68 1.62
CA ILE A 55 -1.62 -3.54 2.44
C ILE A 55 -0.26 -3.84 3.05
N THR A 56 0.65 -2.88 2.99
CA THR A 56 1.96 -2.98 3.66
C THR A 56 2.50 -1.60 4.02
N TYR A 57 3.48 -1.54 4.90
CA TYR A 57 4.35 -0.38 5.05
C TYR A 57 5.70 -0.71 4.43
N ILE A 58 6.16 0.12 3.49
CA ILE A 58 7.49 -0.03 2.89
C ILE A 58 8.43 0.89 3.66
N PRO A 59 9.33 0.35 4.49
CA PRO A 59 10.22 1.16 5.31
C PRO A 59 11.25 1.92 4.46
N ASP A 60 11.66 3.09 4.94
CA ASP A 60 12.92 3.70 4.49
C ASP A 60 14.11 2.91 5.04
N ALA A 61 15.29 3.07 4.44
CA ALA A 61 16.50 2.33 4.82
C ALA A 61 16.84 2.46 6.32
N ASP A 62 16.53 3.61 6.92
CA ASP A 62 16.84 3.92 8.32
C ASP A 62 15.64 3.71 9.25
N THR A 63 14.61 2.97 8.81
CA THR A 63 13.42 2.72 9.62
C THR A 63 13.57 1.43 10.43
N LEU A 64 13.40 1.55 11.75
CA LEU A 64 13.33 0.40 12.64
C LEU A 64 12.01 -0.36 12.44
N ILE A 65 12.10 -1.61 11.99
CA ILE A 65 10.97 -2.54 12.00
C ILE A 65 10.97 -3.25 13.36
N LEU A 66 10.05 -2.86 14.24
CA LEU A 66 9.86 -3.55 15.51
C LEU A 66 9.07 -4.85 15.27
N TRP A 67 9.60 -5.97 15.72
CA TRP A 67 8.94 -7.28 15.76
C TRP A 67 8.82 -7.70 17.23
N PHE A 68 7.65 -8.18 17.63
CA PHE A 68 7.38 -8.80 18.94
C PHE A 68 7.01 -10.27 18.74
#